data_AF-A0AAN6N4V7-F1
#
_entry.id   AF-A0AAN6N4V7-F1
#
_cell.length_a   1.000
_cell.length_b   1.000
_cell.length_c   1.000
_cell.angle_alpha   90.00
_cell.angle_beta   90.00
_cell.angle_gamma   90.00
#
_symmetry.space_group_name_H-M   'P 1'
#
loop_
_entity.id
_entity.type
_entity.pdbx_description
1 polymer ?
#
loop_
_entity_poly.entity_id
_entity_poly.type
_entity_poly.pdbx_seq_one_letter_code
_entity_poly.pdbx_strand_id
1 'polypeptide(L)'
;RLDPVVYLSSAFSYCISLIAAMADYGCVLSGSRALNFFVPGSVDETSDWDFYVNGYTSCVVGMMNALEVSGVKWADMLGDRVRELLNAEESSISIRVGEAWNAVGNPGRDTDELANFFGTLLPDALRRNIDLSRQDEFKVLKRNGDVHFIFPSRDLPETTDEENDPSIASGSDFSVLTGYLSRNGRSTKVQLIICHAYGRPQSCLQVISRFHSTPVQCFLGGFGAGHMFYDKTASKTGIIWNPKEESLRRARLRTEALNKYRTRGYDLKQQE
;
A
#
# COMPACT_ATOMS: atom_id res chain seq x y z
N ARG A 1 -20.03 -17.58 13.87
CA ARG A 1 -19.10 -16.73 13.08
C ARG A 1 -17.74 -17.40 13.09
N LEU A 2 -16.96 -17.30 12.01
CA LEU A 2 -15.64 -17.92 11.93
C LEU A 2 -14.70 -17.31 12.97
N ASP A 3 -13.86 -18.14 13.57
CA ASP A 3 -12.77 -17.70 14.43
C ASP A 3 -11.68 -17.05 13.55
N PRO A 4 -11.24 -15.80 13.83
CA PRO A 4 -10.17 -15.14 13.07
C PRO A 4 -8.87 -15.96 13.02
N VAL A 5 -8.55 -16.70 14.09
CA VAL A 5 -7.37 -17.55 14.16
C VAL A 5 -7.48 -18.66 13.12
N VAL A 6 -8.62 -19.36 13.09
CA VAL A 6 -8.88 -20.43 12.11
C VAL A 6 -8.84 -19.87 10.70
N TYR A 7 -9.46 -18.71 10.47
CA TYR A 7 -9.50 -18.08 9.15
C TYR A 7 -8.10 -17.75 8.61
N LEU A 8 -7.27 -17.07 9.41
CA LEU A 8 -5.91 -16.68 9.02
C LEU A 8 -4.96 -17.88 8.93
N SER A 9 -5.18 -18.94 9.74
CA SER A 9 -4.36 -20.16 9.73
C SER A 9 -4.38 -20.93 8.41
N SER A 10 -5.34 -20.62 7.53
CA SER A 10 -5.39 -21.14 6.17
C SER A 10 -4.28 -20.61 5.27
N ALA A 11 -3.68 -19.45 5.61
CA ALA A 11 -2.67 -18.79 4.79
C ALA A 11 -1.38 -18.47 5.56
N PHE A 12 -1.49 -17.98 6.79
CA PHE A 12 -0.37 -17.48 7.58
C PHE A 12 0.11 -18.50 8.61
N SER A 13 1.41 -18.49 8.89
CA SER A 13 1.98 -19.15 10.08
C SER A 13 1.82 -18.25 11.30
N TYR A 14 1.85 -18.80 12.50
CA TYR A 14 1.83 -18.04 13.77
C TYR A 14 0.69 -17.00 13.88
N CYS A 15 -0.54 -17.37 13.50
CA CYS A 15 -1.66 -16.43 13.37
C CYS A 15 -2.01 -15.69 14.66
N ILE A 16 -1.84 -16.30 15.83
CA ILE A 16 -2.08 -15.62 17.11
C ILE A 16 -1.13 -14.44 17.26
N SER A 17 0.16 -14.63 16.95
CA SER A 17 1.17 -13.56 16.96
C SER A 17 0.87 -12.49 15.91
N LEU A 18 0.38 -12.89 14.72
CA LEU A 18 -0.03 -11.94 13.69
C LEU A 18 -1.21 -11.07 14.15
N ILE A 19 -2.25 -11.69 14.75
CA ILE A 19 -3.41 -10.97 15.28
C ILE A 19 -3.01 -10.04 16.42
N ALA A 20 -2.10 -10.46 17.31
CA ALA A 20 -1.55 -9.60 18.36
C ALA A 20 -0.82 -8.40 17.76
N ALA A 21 0.06 -8.62 16.77
CA ALA A 21 0.75 -7.53 16.07
C ALA A 21 -0.23 -6.58 15.36
N MET A 22 -1.32 -7.11 14.78
CA MET A 22 -2.38 -6.28 14.20
C MET A 22 -3.03 -5.37 15.24
N ALA A 23 -3.20 -5.83 16.48
CA ALA A 23 -3.68 -5.00 17.58
C ALA A 23 -2.64 -3.93 17.97
N ASP A 24 -1.39 -4.33 18.19
CA ASP A 24 -0.33 -3.45 18.67
C ASP A 24 0.02 -2.32 17.68
N TYR A 25 -0.01 -2.62 16.38
CA TYR A 25 0.37 -1.68 15.33
C TYR A 25 -0.82 -1.04 14.61
N GLY A 26 -2.05 -1.27 15.08
CA GLY A 26 -3.25 -0.70 14.50
C GLY A 26 -3.46 -1.10 13.04
N CYS A 27 -3.16 -2.35 12.70
CA CYS A 27 -3.30 -2.90 11.36
C CYS A 27 -4.60 -3.71 11.23
N VAL A 28 -5.22 -3.64 10.06
CA VAL A 28 -6.43 -4.40 9.74
C VAL A 28 -6.33 -5.04 8.37
N LEU A 29 -6.83 -6.26 8.24
CA LEU A 29 -7.09 -6.89 6.94
C LEU A 29 -8.41 -6.34 6.39
N SER A 30 -8.43 -5.92 5.13
CA SER A 30 -9.64 -5.48 4.43
C SER A 30 -9.71 -6.10 3.02
N GLY A 31 -10.58 -5.56 2.17
CA GLY A 31 -10.74 -6.03 0.78
C GLY A 31 -11.41 -7.39 0.68
N SER A 32 -11.13 -8.12 -0.40
CA SER A 32 -11.87 -9.36 -0.71
C SER A 32 -11.67 -10.48 0.30
N ARG A 33 -10.46 -10.62 0.86
CA ARG A 33 -10.18 -11.65 1.89
C ARG A 33 -10.84 -11.30 3.21
N ALA A 34 -10.96 -10.02 3.60
CA ALA A 34 -11.79 -9.66 4.75
C ALA A 34 -13.28 -9.92 4.49
N LEU A 35 -13.78 -9.56 3.30
CA LEU A 35 -15.18 -9.83 2.93
C LEU A 35 -15.49 -11.33 2.98
N ASN A 36 -14.59 -12.19 2.52
CA ASN A 36 -14.80 -13.64 2.57
C ASN A 36 -14.88 -14.22 3.99
N PHE A 37 -14.34 -13.55 5.00
CA PHE A 37 -14.56 -13.92 6.40
C PHE A 37 -16.03 -13.70 6.82
N PHE A 38 -16.67 -12.63 6.32
CA PHE A 38 -18.06 -12.31 6.62
C PHE A 38 -19.06 -13.04 5.71
N VAL A 39 -18.72 -13.16 4.43
CA VAL A 39 -19.55 -13.75 3.37
C VAL A 39 -18.69 -14.74 2.58
N PRO A 40 -18.64 -16.02 2.98
CA PRO A 40 -17.87 -17.05 2.30
C PRO A 40 -18.21 -17.16 0.81
N GLY A 41 -17.19 -17.44 -0.02
CA GLY A 41 -17.32 -17.49 -1.48
C GLY A 41 -17.20 -16.12 -2.16
N SER A 42 -16.66 -15.12 -1.46
CA SER A 42 -16.46 -13.75 -1.99
C SER A 42 -15.03 -13.49 -2.51
N VAL A 43 -14.24 -14.56 -2.64
CA VAL A 43 -12.87 -14.58 -3.17
C VAL A 43 -12.74 -15.61 -4.28
N ASP A 44 -11.72 -15.43 -5.10
CA ASP A 44 -11.23 -16.35 -6.13
C ASP A 44 -9.73 -16.63 -5.90
N GLU A 45 -9.12 -17.42 -6.78
CA GLU A 45 -7.71 -17.78 -6.70
C GLU A 45 -6.76 -16.58 -6.89
N THR A 46 -7.23 -15.50 -7.52
CA THR A 46 -6.46 -14.27 -7.75
C THR A 46 -6.64 -13.21 -6.66
N SER A 47 -7.35 -13.55 -5.58
CA SER A 47 -7.63 -12.60 -4.49
C SER A 47 -6.44 -12.46 -3.54
N ASP A 48 -5.88 -11.25 -3.52
CA ASP A 48 -4.79 -10.80 -2.64
C ASP A 48 -5.22 -10.68 -1.16
N TRP A 49 -4.23 -10.68 -0.26
CA TRP A 49 -4.40 -10.31 1.15
C TRP A 49 -4.00 -8.85 1.37
N ASP A 50 -4.97 -7.99 1.67
CA ASP A 50 -4.77 -6.54 1.78
C ASP A 50 -4.75 -6.10 3.24
N PHE A 51 -3.55 -5.94 3.81
CA PHE A 51 -3.35 -5.38 5.14
C PHE A 51 -3.19 -3.87 5.06
N TYR A 52 -3.95 -3.14 5.85
CA TYR A 52 -3.88 -1.70 5.97
C TYR A 52 -3.22 -1.36 7.30
N VAL A 53 -2.24 -0.47 7.28
CA VAL A 53 -1.52 -0.01 8.49
C VAL A 53 -1.41 1.51 8.48
N ASN A 54 -1.45 2.12 9.66
CA ASN A 54 -1.21 3.55 9.78
C ASN A 54 0.21 3.91 9.31
N GLY A 55 0.37 5.07 8.68
CA GLY A 55 1.65 5.57 8.16
C GLY A 55 2.76 5.88 9.18
N TYR A 56 2.60 5.49 10.45
CA TYR A 56 3.68 5.62 11.43
C TYR A 56 4.74 4.56 11.20
N THR A 57 6.00 4.97 11.19
CA THR A 57 7.13 4.08 10.84
C THR A 57 7.23 2.86 11.75
N SER A 58 7.00 3.03 13.06
CA SER A 58 6.98 1.92 14.03
C SER A 58 5.89 0.89 13.71
N CYS A 59 4.69 1.35 13.31
CA CYS A 59 3.59 0.48 12.90
C CYS A 59 3.93 -0.28 11.61
N VAL A 60 4.50 0.40 10.62
CA VAL A 60 4.89 -0.21 9.34
C VAL A 60 5.96 -1.29 9.56
N VAL A 61 7.06 -0.96 10.24
CA VAL A 61 8.14 -1.92 10.50
C VAL A 61 7.67 -3.08 11.37
N GLY A 62 6.88 -2.78 12.41
CA GLY A 62 6.28 -3.80 13.28
C GLY A 62 5.44 -4.81 12.50
N MET A 63 4.57 -4.32 11.60
CA MET A 63 3.74 -5.19 10.76
C MET A 63 4.53 -5.91 9.67
N MET A 64 5.55 -5.27 9.07
CA MET A 64 6.42 -5.93 8.11
C MET A 64 7.10 -7.15 8.74
N ASN A 65 7.66 -6.97 9.94
CA ASN A 65 8.31 -8.05 10.70
C ASN A 65 7.30 -9.14 11.07
N ALA A 66 6.11 -8.77 11.55
CA ALA A 66 5.08 -9.73 11.94
C ALA A 66 4.60 -10.58 10.75
N LEU A 67 4.37 -9.95 9.60
CA LEU A 67 3.97 -10.65 8.37
C LEU A 67 5.07 -11.56 7.85
N GLU A 68 6.33 -11.12 7.92
CA GLU A 68 7.46 -11.95 7.51
C GLU A 68 7.64 -13.19 8.39
N VAL A 69 7.58 -13.03 9.72
CA VAL A 69 7.55 -14.16 10.67
C VAL A 69 6.36 -15.08 10.39
N SER A 70 5.25 -14.51 9.93
CA SER A 70 4.05 -15.26 9.52
C SER A 70 4.17 -15.94 8.15
N GLY A 71 5.32 -15.84 7.48
CA GLY A 71 5.67 -16.53 6.25
C GLY A 71 5.68 -15.68 4.98
N VAL A 72 5.39 -14.38 5.07
CA VAL A 72 5.41 -13.47 3.91
C VAL A 72 6.85 -13.22 3.49
N LYS A 73 7.13 -13.36 2.20
CA LYS A 73 8.39 -12.95 1.58
C LYS A 73 8.17 -11.65 0.82
N TRP A 74 8.81 -10.58 1.25
CA TRP A 74 8.70 -9.28 0.59
C TRP A 74 9.37 -9.32 -0.78
N ALA A 75 8.72 -8.72 -1.77
CA ALA A 75 9.27 -8.54 -3.11
C ALA A 75 9.71 -7.08 -3.28
N ASP A 76 10.67 -6.87 -4.18
CA ASP A 76 11.11 -5.55 -4.64
C ASP A 76 11.49 -4.60 -3.48
N MET A 77 12.13 -5.15 -2.44
CA MET A 77 12.63 -4.34 -1.32
C MET A 77 13.65 -3.32 -1.85
N LEU A 78 13.59 -2.10 -1.32
CA LEU A 78 14.48 -1.02 -1.77
C LEU A 78 15.96 -1.41 -1.62
N GLY A 79 16.30 -2.12 -0.54
CA GLY A 79 17.63 -2.70 -0.31
C GLY A 79 18.11 -3.57 -1.48
N ASP A 80 17.28 -4.52 -1.90
CA ASP A 80 17.62 -5.43 -2.99
C ASP A 80 17.78 -4.69 -4.32
N ARG A 81 16.88 -3.74 -4.62
CA ARG A 81 16.95 -2.92 -5.83
C ARG A 81 18.19 -2.03 -5.89
N VAL A 82 18.58 -1.45 -4.75
CA VAL A 82 19.82 -0.68 -4.62
C VAL A 82 21.02 -1.59 -4.78
N ARG A 83 21.02 -2.77 -4.15
CA ARG A 83 22.11 -3.76 -4.24
C ARG A 83 22.29 -4.29 -5.66
N GLU A 84 21.21 -4.60 -6.37
CA GLU A 84 21.22 -4.95 -7.79
C GLU A 84 21.80 -3.83 -8.64
N LEU A 85 21.39 -2.57 -8.38
CA LEU A 85 21.95 -1.41 -9.06
C LEU A 85 23.46 -1.27 -8.81
N LEU A 86 23.89 -1.44 -7.57
CA LEU A 86 25.31 -1.34 -7.18
C LEU A 86 26.16 -2.48 -7.75
N ASN A 87 25.59 -3.67 -7.97
CA ASN A 87 26.30 -4.82 -8.53
C ASN A 87 26.36 -4.83 -10.07
N ALA A 88 25.46 -4.14 -10.76
CA ALA A 88 25.46 -4.05 -12.23
C ALA A 88 26.52 -3.07 -12.78
N GLU A 89 27.05 -3.27 -13.99
CA GLU A 89 27.98 -2.31 -14.61
C GLU A 89 27.26 -1.01 -15.03
N GLU A 90 26.11 -1.13 -15.69
CA GLU A 90 25.20 -0.03 -16.00
C GLU A 90 23.75 -0.46 -15.67
N SER A 91 23.02 0.35 -14.91
CA SER A 91 21.63 0.07 -14.53
C SER A 91 20.88 1.32 -14.08
N SER A 92 19.54 1.24 -14.01
CA SER A 92 18.73 2.33 -13.48
C SER A 92 17.52 1.84 -12.71
N ILE A 93 17.15 2.55 -11.64
CA ILE A 93 15.94 2.28 -10.85
C ILE A 93 15.18 3.59 -10.57
N SER A 94 13.85 3.53 -10.50
CA SER A 94 13.00 4.66 -10.05
C SER A 94 12.64 4.52 -8.58
N ILE A 95 13.00 5.47 -7.74
CA ILE A 95 12.79 5.42 -6.29
C ILE A 95 11.75 6.47 -5.90
N ARG A 96 10.75 6.08 -5.12
CA ARG A 96 9.80 7.04 -4.55
C ARG A 96 10.49 7.81 -3.42
N VAL A 97 10.25 9.12 -3.35
CA VAL A 97 10.88 9.96 -2.33
C VAL A 97 10.54 9.49 -0.91
N GLY A 98 9.29 9.04 -0.69
CA GLY A 98 8.89 8.45 0.59
C GLY A 98 9.64 7.16 0.95
N GLU A 99 10.01 6.32 -0.02
CA GLU A 99 10.83 5.12 0.21
C GLU A 99 12.25 5.48 0.63
N ALA A 100 12.86 6.48 -0.04
CA ALA A 100 14.18 6.99 0.31
C ALA A 100 14.21 7.62 1.71
N TRP A 101 13.21 8.44 2.06
CA TRP A 101 13.11 9.04 3.40
C TRP A 101 12.94 8.00 4.50
N ASN A 102 12.14 6.97 4.26
CA ASN A 102 11.99 5.86 5.20
C ASN A 102 13.30 5.11 5.41
N ALA A 103 14.09 4.89 4.35
CA ALA A 103 15.39 4.23 4.43
C ALA A 103 16.44 5.06 5.21
N VAL A 104 16.46 6.38 5.01
CA VAL A 104 17.39 7.29 5.73
C VAL A 104 16.97 7.49 7.18
N GLY A 105 15.66 7.63 7.43
CA GLY A 105 15.12 7.97 8.75
C GLY A 105 14.94 6.77 9.69
N ASN A 106 15.01 5.53 9.19
CA ASN A 106 14.81 4.35 10.01
C ASN A 106 15.70 3.17 9.55
N PRO A 107 16.94 3.09 10.02
CA PRO A 107 17.94 2.21 9.44
C PRO A 107 17.71 0.71 9.74
N GLY A 108 16.73 0.34 10.57
CA GLY A 108 16.65 -0.90 11.35
C GLY A 108 16.73 -2.29 10.68
N ARG A 109 17.09 -2.44 9.39
CA ARG A 109 17.36 -3.76 8.76
C ARG A 109 18.44 -3.80 7.67
N ASP A 110 18.75 -2.68 6.99
CA ASP A 110 19.76 -2.57 5.92
C ASP A 110 20.64 -1.31 6.17
N THR A 111 21.11 -1.15 7.41
CA THR A 111 21.48 0.15 8.01
C THR A 111 22.60 0.89 7.30
N ASP A 112 23.62 0.20 6.80
CA ASP A 112 24.84 0.88 6.36
C ASP A 112 24.83 1.09 4.85
N GLU A 113 24.37 0.10 4.09
CA GLU A 113 24.37 0.16 2.62
C GLU A 113 23.37 1.19 2.10
N LEU A 114 22.12 1.18 2.60
CA LEU A 114 21.09 2.15 2.18
C LEU A 114 21.34 3.55 2.74
N ALA A 115 21.79 3.67 3.99
CA ALA A 115 22.10 4.99 4.56
C ALA A 115 23.32 5.61 3.87
N ASN A 116 24.35 4.81 3.50
CA ASN A 116 25.47 5.31 2.71
C ASN A 116 25.04 5.68 1.29
N PHE A 117 24.22 4.85 0.66
CA PHE A 117 23.70 5.10 -0.68
C PHE A 117 22.89 6.41 -0.75
N PHE A 118 21.91 6.57 0.15
CA PHE A 118 21.07 7.78 0.21
C PHE A 118 21.70 8.95 0.97
N GLY A 119 22.79 8.74 1.71
CA GLY A 119 23.52 9.82 2.38
C GLY A 119 24.04 10.88 1.40
N THR A 120 24.23 10.51 0.13
CA THR A 120 24.62 11.42 -0.95
C THR A 120 23.44 12.07 -1.69
N LEU A 121 22.21 11.58 -1.49
CA LEU A 121 21.01 12.10 -2.13
C LEU A 121 20.71 13.54 -1.70
N LEU A 122 20.74 13.80 -0.38
CA LEU A 122 20.40 15.11 0.16
C LEU A 122 21.39 16.20 -0.26
N PRO A 123 22.72 15.98 -0.17
CA PRO A 123 23.70 16.93 -0.69
C PRO A 123 23.56 17.18 -2.19
N ASP A 124 23.26 16.15 -3.00
CA ASP A 124 23.12 16.31 -4.46
C ASP A 124 21.84 17.08 -4.83
N ALA A 125 20.72 16.81 -4.14
CA ALA A 125 19.48 17.57 -4.31
C ALA A 125 19.66 19.05 -3.90
N LEU A 126 20.32 19.31 -2.77
CA LEU A 126 20.64 20.67 -2.31
C LEU A 126 21.54 21.41 -3.31
N ARG A 127 22.60 20.76 -3.83
CA ARG A 127 23.48 21.34 -4.86
C ARG A 127 22.74 21.74 -6.13
N ARG A 128 21.68 21.01 -6.46
CA ARG A 128 20.85 21.24 -7.67
C ARG A 128 19.61 22.10 -7.40
N ASN A 129 19.46 22.61 -6.17
CA ASN A 129 18.31 23.42 -5.74
C ASN A 129 16.95 22.70 -5.91
N ILE A 130 16.93 21.41 -5.61
CA ILE A 130 15.75 20.54 -5.79
C ILE A 130 15.07 20.35 -4.43
N ASP A 131 13.81 20.75 -4.35
CA ASP A 131 12.96 20.46 -3.19
C ASP A 131 12.39 19.04 -3.28
N LEU A 132 13.04 18.10 -2.60
CA LEU A 132 12.59 16.70 -2.54
C LEU A 132 11.19 16.55 -1.93
N SER A 133 10.73 17.47 -1.09
CA SER A 133 9.37 17.36 -0.50
C SER A 133 8.25 17.51 -1.53
N ARG A 134 8.58 18.06 -2.71
CA ARG A 134 7.66 18.28 -3.84
C ARG A 134 7.82 17.26 -4.96
N GLN A 135 8.62 16.22 -4.74
CA GLN A 135 8.91 15.17 -5.72
C GLN A 135 8.23 13.88 -5.29
N ASP A 136 7.55 13.20 -6.23
CA ASP A 136 6.93 11.90 -5.97
C ASP A 136 7.94 10.76 -6.15
N GLU A 137 8.78 10.87 -7.19
CA GLU A 137 9.81 9.90 -7.55
C GLU A 137 11.05 10.57 -8.19
N PHE A 138 12.17 9.88 -8.12
CA PHE A 138 13.40 10.21 -8.84
C PHE A 138 14.03 8.94 -9.40
N LYS A 139 14.87 9.07 -10.43
CA LYS A 139 15.64 7.96 -10.98
C LYS A 139 17.06 7.96 -10.43
N VAL A 140 17.61 6.77 -10.24
CA VAL A 140 19.02 6.57 -9.95
C VAL A 140 19.62 5.77 -11.08
N LEU A 141 20.72 6.26 -11.64
CA LEU A 141 21.46 5.64 -12.74
C LEU A 141 22.86 5.30 -12.23
N LYS A 142 23.30 4.05 -12.41
CA LYS A 142 24.71 3.69 -12.29
C LYS A 142 25.34 3.64 -13.68
N ARG A 143 26.44 4.36 -13.88
CA ARG A 143 27.19 4.36 -15.14
C ARG A 143 28.68 4.46 -14.85
N ASN A 144 29.48 3.56 -15.44
CA ASN A 144 30.94 3.53 -15.26
C ASN A 144 31.40 3.49 -13.79
N GLY A 145 30.62 2.86 -12.91
CA GLY A 145 30.90 2.79 -11.47
C GLY A 145 30.35 3.98 -10.67
N ASP A 146 29.96 5.07 -11.31
CA ASP A 146 29.40 6.26 -10.67
C ASP A 146 27.88 6.19 -10.55
N VAL A 147 27.34 6.71 -9.45
CA VAL A 147 25.90 6.79 -9.18
C VAL A 147 25.42 8.22 -9.41
N HIS A 148 24.39 8.38 -10.23
CA HIS A 148 23.79 9.66 -10.57
C HIS A 148 22.31 9.68 -10.21
N PHE A 149 21.91 10.70 -9.45
CA PHE A 149 20.51 11.00 -9.20
C PHE A 149 19.95 11.87 -10.33
N ILE A 150 18.88 11.40 -10.94
CA ILE A 150 18.14 12.08 -12.01
C ILE A 150 16.78 12.45 -11.45
N PHE A 151 16.59 13.75 -11.24
CA PHE A 151 15.33 14.31 -10.80
C PHE A 151 14.58 14.84 -12.03
N PRO A 152 13.26 14.65 -12.10
CA PRO A 152 12.49 15.26 -13.18
C PRO A 152 12.62 16.80 -13.10
N SER A 153 13.16 17.42 -14.16
CA SER A 153 13.12 18.88 -14.30
C SER A 153 11.66 19.30 -14.44
N ARG A 154 11.18 20.15 -13.54
CA ARG A 154 10.06 21.02 -13.88
C ARG A 154 10.68 22.15 -14.71
N ASP A 155 10.47 22.13 -16.02
CA ASP A 155 10.41 23.39 -16.75
C ASP A 155 9.36 24.22 -16.02
N LEU A 156 9.78 25.31 -15.37
CA LEU A 156 8.88 26.25 -14.72
C LEU A 156 8.04 26.91 -15.82
N PRO A 157 6.71 26.72 -15.90
CA PRO A 157 5.89 27.69 -16.58
C PRO A 157 5.74 28.88 -15.62
N GLU A 158 6.08 30.06 -16.13
CA GLU A 158 5.68 31.33 -15.53
C GLU A 158 4.18 31.34 -15.25
N THR A 159 3.83 31.78 -14.05
CA THR A 159 2.56 32.42 -13.66
C THR A 159 1.34 32.16 -14.56
N THR A 160 0.48 31.25 -14.11
CA THR A 160 -0.96 31.52 -14.10
C THR A 160 -1.51 31.08 -12.76
N ASP A 161 -2.37 31.90 -12.18
CA ASP A 161 -3.14 31.65 -10.97
C ASP A 161 -4.01 30.39 -11.15
N GLU A 162 -3.40 29.20 -11.06
CA GLU A 162 -4.12 27.97 -10.74
C GLU A 162 -4.45 28.03 -9.25
N GLU A 163 -5.52 28.76 -8.97
CA GLU A 163 -6.31 28.66 -7.75
C GLU A 163 -6.44 27.19 -7.36
N ASN A 164 -5.85 26.84 -6.22
CA ASN A 164 -6.32 25.84 -5.26
C ASN A 164 -7.26 24.77 -5.84
N ASP A 165 -6.73 23.89 -6.71
CA ASP A 165 -7.37 22.60 -6.94
C ASP A 165 -6.88 21.64 -5.85
N PRO A 166 -7.69 21.33 -4.82
CA PRO A 166 -7.33 20.33 -3.80
C PRO A 166 -7.15 18.92 -4.39
N SER A 167 -7.46 18.71 -5.69
CA SER A 167 -7.26 17.47 -6.44
C SER A 167 -5.85 17.30 -7.03
N ILE A 168 -5.01 18.35 -7.03
CA ILE A 168 -3.60 18.32 -7.49
C ILE A 168 -2.63 18.37 -6.28
N ALA A 169 -2.89 17.55 -5.28
CA ALA A 169 -1.83 17.08 -4.39
C ALA A 169 -1.42 15.69 -4.85
N SER A 170 -0.27 15.62 -5.53
CA SER A 170 0.29 14.42 -6.14
C SER A 170 0.77 13.34 -5.16
N GLY A 171 0.44 13.43 -3.87
CA GLY A 171 0.68 12.34 -2.93
C GLY A 171 -0.37 11.25 -3.11
N SER A 172 -0.02 10.09 -3.66
CA SER A 172 -0.89 8.91 -3.60
C SER A 172 -1.32 8.67 -2.14
N ASP A 173 -2.62 8.54 -1.86
CA ASP A 173 -3.22 8.34 -0.51
C ASP A 173 -2.74 7.05 0.22
N PHE A 174 -1.78 6.35 -0.38
CA PHE A 174 -1.19 5.14 0.15
C PHE A 174 0.15 4.83 -0.52
N SER A 175 1.02 4.15 0.22
CA SER A 175 2.16 3.40 -0.33
C SER A 175 1.88 1.91 -0.16
N VAL A 176 2.33 1.06 -1.09
CA VAL A 176 2.06 -0.37 -1.04
C VAL A 176 3.36 -1.15 -1.06
N LEU A 177 3.59 -1.94 -0.02
CA LEU A 177 4.63 -2.96 -0.01
C LEU A 177 4.00 -4.29 -0.42
N THR A 178 4.62 -4.98 -1.37
CA THR A 178 4.12 -6.24 -1.90
C THR A 178 5.01 -7.38 -1.44
N GLY A 179 4.39 -8.43 -0.94
CA GLY A 179 5.04 -9.69 -0.62
C GLY A 179 4.20 -10.87 -1.10
N TYR A 180 4.72 -12.07 -0.87
CA TYR A 180 4.12 -13.31 -1.33
C TYR A 180 4.19 -14.38 -0.24
N LEU A 181 3.10 -15.13 -0.12
CA LEU A 181 3.04 -16.38 0.62
C LEU A 181 3.14 -17.53 -0.35
N SER A 182 3.96 -18.53 -0.04
CA SER A 182 3.99 -19.80 -0.77
C SER A 182 3.48 -20.91 0.13
N ARG A 183 2.32 -21.49 -0.22
CA ARG A 183 1.75 -22.63 0.51
C ARG A 183 1.23 -23.65 -0.49
N ASN A 184 1.61 -24.92 -0.29
CA ASN A 184 1.22 -26.04 -1.17
C ASN A 184 1.51 -25.76 -2.66
N GLY A 185 2.64 -25.12 -2.96
CA GLY A 185 3.05 -24.76 -4.32
C GLY A 185 2.29 -23.59 -4.95
N ARG A 186 1.32 -23.00 -4.24
CA ARG A 186 0.60 -21.79 -4.70
C ARG A 186 1.24 -20.55 -4.09
N SER A 187 1.57 -19.58 -4.95
CA SER A 187 1.98 -18.24 -4.53
C SER A 187 0.75 -17.34 -4.43
N THR A 188 0.53 -16.72 -3.27
CA THR A 188 -0.55 -15.75 -3.07
C THR A 188 0.05 -14.42 -2.66
N LYS A 189 -0.39 -13.35 -3.32
CA LYS A 189 0.09 -12.00 -3.06
C LYS A 189 -0.46 -11.46 -1.74
N VAL A 190 0.40 -10.77 -1.01
CA VAL A 190 0.11 -10.06 0.23
C VAL A 190 0.55 -8.61 0.04
N GLN A 191 -0.30 -7.67 0.42
CA GLN A 191 -0.02 -6.25 0.34
C GLN A 191 -0.09 -5.64 1.73
N LEU A 192 0.93 -4.87 2.09
CA LEU A 192 0.90 -3.96 3.23
C LEU A 192 0.72 -2.53 2.70
N ILE A 193 -0.50 -2.03 2.84
CA ILE A 193 -0.97 -0.74 2.36
C ILE A 193 -0.82 0.27 3.50
N ILE A 194 0.12 1.19 3.33
CA ILE A 194 0.48 2.21 4.29
C ILE A 194 -0.45 3.41 4.07
N CYS A 195 -1.32 3.68 5.04
CA CYS A 195 -2.33 4.74 4.95
C CYS A 195 -1.73 6.11 5.29
N HIS A 196 -1.67 7.01 4.31
CA HIS A 196 -1.25 8.39 4.49
C HIS A 196 -1.99 9.33 3.53
N ALA A 197 -2.17 10.60 3.89
CA ALA A 197 -2.67 11.62 2.98
C ALA A 197 -1.91 12.92 3.20
N TYR A 198 -1.47 13.54 2.11
CA TYR A 198 -0.63 14.76 2.16
C TYR A 198 0.59 14.57 3.10
N GLY A 199 1.19 13.37 3.09
CA GLY A 199 2.32 13.00 3.95
C GLY A 199 1.98 12.78 5.43
N ARG A 200 0.70 12.83 5.82
CA ARG A 200 0.25 12.60 7.21
C ARG A 200 -0.37 11.22 7.36
N PRO A 201 -0.08 10.47 8.44
CA PRO A 201 -0.72 9.18 8.71
C PRO A 201 -2.25 9.32 8.73
N GLN A 202 -2.94 8.43 8.01
CA GLN A 202 -4.39 8.28 8.09
C GLN A 202 -4.76 7.01 8.84
N SER A 203 -5.90 7.04 9.52
CA SER A 203 -6.49 5.85 10.14
C SER A 203 -6.93 4.86 9.07
N CYS A 204 -6.62 3.58 9.26
CA CYS A 204 -7.11 2.52 8.37
C CYS A 204 -8.64 2.53 8.22
N LEU A 205 -9.39 2.80 9.29
CA LEU A 205 -10.85 2.85 9.24
C LEU A 205 -11.37 4.03 8.41
N GLN A 206 -10.65 5.15 8.42
CA GLN A 206 -10.97 6.29 7.55
C GLN A 206 -10.80 5.90 6.08
N VAL A 207 -9.73 5.18 5.74
CA VAL A 207 -9.51 4.67 4.38
C VAL A 207 -10.60 3.67 3.97
N ILE A 208 -10.90 2.69 4.82
CA ILE A 208 -11.92 1.66 4.56
C ILE A 208 -13.32 2.28 4.40
N SER A 209 -13.65 3.31 5.20
CA SER A 209 -14.94 4.00 5.09
C SER A 209 -15.14 4.69 3.73
N ARG A 210 -14.06 4.94 2.99
CA ARG A 210 -14.06 5.61 1.68
C ARG A 210 -13.90 4.67 0.50
N PHE A 211 -13.95 3.36 0.72
CA PHE A 211 -13.93 2.40 -0.38
C PHE A 211 -15.07 2.63 -1.36
N HIS A 212 -14.91 2.13 -2.59
CA HIS A 212 -15.79 2.42 -3.72
C HIS A 212 -17.21 1.82 -3.60
N SER A 213 -17.44 0.83 -2.73
CA SER A 213 -18.76 0.23 -2.54
C SER A 213 -18.89 -0.49 -1.19
N THR A 214 -20.14 -0.76 -0.80
CA THR A 214 -20.48 -1.40 0.47
C THR A 214 -19.91 -2.79 0.73
N PRO A 215 -19.71 -3.70 -0.26
CA PRO A 215 -19.23 -5.05 0.03
C PRO A 215 -17.83 -5.07 0.65
N VAL A 216 -16.98 -4.11 0.31
CA VAL A 216 -15.59 -4.08 0.77
C VAL A 216 -15.40 -3.23 2.03
N GLN A 217 -16.44 -2.53 2.50
CA GLN A 217 -16.41 -1.72 3.72
C GLN A 217 -16.49 -2.61 4.97
N CYS A 218 -15.47 -3.44 5.13
CA CYS A 218 -15.31 -4.41 6.20
C CYS A 218 -13.84 -4.56 6.57
N PHE A 219 -13.59 -5.07 7.76
CA PHE A 219 -12.25 -5.29 8.25
C PHE A 219 -12.18 -6.41 9.27
N LEU A 220 -10.98 -6.97 9.39
CA LEU A 220 -10.57 -7.88 10.44
C LEU A 220 -9.31 -7.31 11.09
N GLY A 221 -9.41 -6.91 12.37
CA GLY A 221 -8.31 -6.36 13.16
C GLY A 221 -7.96 -7.25 14.34
N GLY A 222 -6.88 -6.90 15.05
CA GLY A 222 -6.46 -7.62 16.25
C GLY A 222 -7.42 -7.48 17.45
N PHE A 223 -8.19 -6.39 17.49
CA PHE A 223 -9.18 -6.09 18.54
C PHE A 223 -10.61 -6.50 18.18
N GLY A 224 -10.88 -6.87 16.92
CA GLY A 224 -12.22 -7.22 16.47
C GLY A 224 -12.40 -7.16 14.96
N ALA A 225 -13.60 -7.53 14.51
CA ALA A 225 -13.98 -7.54 13.11
C ALA A 225 -15.29 -6.77 12.91
N GLY A 226 -15.37 -5.99 11.84
CA GLY A 226 -16.57 -5.21 11.53
C GLY A 226 -16.90 -5.21 10.05
N HIS A 227 -18.19 -5.20 9.74
CA HIS A 227 -18.70 -5.01 8.38
C HIS A 227 -19.78 -3.94 8.43
N MET A 228 -19.56 -2.79 7.76
CA MET A 228 -20.41 -1.60 7.89
C MET A 228 -21.81 -1.82 7.29
N PHE A 229 -21.91 -2.64 6.24
CA PHE A 229 -23.16 -2.93 5.52
C PHE A 229 -23.43 -4.43 5.37
N TYR A 230 -23.34 -5.18 6.49
CA TYR A 230 -23.38 -6.64 6.46
C TYR A 230 -24.64 -7.18 5.81
N ASP A 231 -25.82 -6.69 6.20
CA ASP A 231 -27.10 -7.24 5.75
C ASP A 231 -27.26 -7.18 4.22
N LYS A 232 -26.94 -6.02 3.62
CA LYS A 232 -26.95 -5.86 2.15
C LYS A 232 -25.97 -6.82 1.48
N THR A 233 -24.76 -6.89 2.02
CA THR A 233 -23.63 -7.64 1.46
C THR A 233 -23.83 -9.15 1.58
N ALA A 234 -24.45 -9.62 2.67
CA ALA A 234 -24.83 -11.01 2.88
C ALA A 234 -25.90 -11.46 1.87
N SER A 235 -26.83 -10.57 1.50
CA SER A 235 -27.79 -10.80 0.41
C SER A 235 -27.21 -10.59 -1.00
N LYS A 236 -25.88 -10.46 -1.13
CA LYS A 236 -25.19 -10.18 -2.41
C LYS A 236 -25.70 -8.92 -3.12
N THR A 237 -26.12 -7.92 -2.35
CA THR A 237 -26.47 -6.58 -2.85
C THR A 237 -25.48 -5.54 -2.33
N GLY A 238 -25.36 -4.41 -3.01
CA GLY A 238 -24.49 -3.33 -2.54
C GLY A 238 -24.75 -1.97 -3.16
N ILE A 239 -24.24 -0.93 -2.49
CA ILE A 239 -24.30 0.46 -2.95
C ILE A 239 -22.90 0.85 -3.45
N ILE A 240 -22.89 1.53 -4.60
CA ILE A 240 -21.70 2.14 -5.20
C ILE A 240 -21.63 3.59 -4.75
N TRP A 241 -20.47 3.99 -4.24
CA TRP A 241 -20.22 5.38 -3.89
C TRP A 241 -19.68 6.12 -5.11
N ASN A 242 -20.36 7.20 -5.48
CA ASN A 242 -19.98 8.07 -6.60
C ASN A 242 -19.39 9.36 -6.04
N PRO A 243 -18.06 9.54 -6.07
CA PRO A 243 -17.46 10.83 -5.75
C PRO A 243 -17.92 11.89 -6.76
N LYS A 244 -18.19 13.11 -6.27
CA LYS A 244 -18.63 14.25 -7.11
C LYS A 244 -17.55 14.70 -8.09
N GLU A 245 -16.29 14.57 -7.69
CA GLU A 245 -15.12 14.90 -8.48
C GLU A 245 -14.18 13.68 -8.47
N GLU A 246 -13.93 13.11 -9.65
CA GLU A 246 -13.07 11.95 -9.82
C GLU A 246 -12.26 12.09 -11.10
N SER A 247 -10.94 11.86 -11.01
CA SER A 247 -10.11 11.81 -12.20
C SER A 247 -10.46 10.59 -13.06
N LEU A 248 -10.29 10.69 -14.38
CA LEU A 248 -10.55 9.58 -15.32
C LEU A 248 -9.83 8.29 -14.92
N ARG A 249 -8.60 8.40 -14.39
CA ARG A 249 -7.83 7.27 -13.89
C ARG A 249 -8.51 6.59 -12.70
N ARG A 250 -8.97 7.36 -11.70
CA ARG A 250 -9.67 6.83 -10.52
C ARG A 250 -11.00 6.18 -10.92
N ALA A 251 -11.76 6.82 -11.83
CA ALA A 251 -13.01 6.27 -12.35
C ALA A 251 -12.82 4.92 -13.05
N ARG A 252 -11.74 4.77 -13.84
CA ARG A 252 -11.38 3.50 -14.47
C ARG A 252 -11.06 2.41 -13.44
N LEU A 253 -10.17 2.70 -12.49
CA LEU A 253 -9.78 1.75 -11.43
C LEU A 253 -10.97 1.31 -10.59
N ARG A 254 -11.86 2.26 -10.27
CA ARG A 254 -13.12 1.97 -9.58
C ARG A 254 -14.01 1.04 -10.40
N THR A 255 -14.15 1.28 -11.71
CA THR A 255 -14.94 0.42 -12.60
C THR A 255 -14.39 -1.00 -12.65
N GLU A 256 -13.07 -1.16 -12.74
CA GLU A 256 -12.40 -2.47 -12.69
C GLU A 256 -12.69 -3.18 -11.36
N ALA A 257 -12.57 -2.47 -10.24
CA ALA A 257 -12.87 -3.02 -8.91
C ALA A 257 -14.35 -3.40 -8.73
N LEU A 258 -15.29 -2.61 -9.28
CA LEU A 258 -16.72 -2.92 -9.25
C LEU A 258 -17.06 -4.15 -10.09
N ASN A 259 -16.46 -4.28 -11.28
CA ASN A 259 -16.67 -5.43 -12.15
C ASN A 259 -16.21 -6.74 -11.49
N LYS A 260 -15.10 -6.70 -10.74
CA LYS A 260 -14.63 -7.83 -9.92
C LYS A 260 -15.70 -8.34 -8.94
N TYR A 261 -16.49 -7.46 -8.32
CA TYR A 261 -17.56 -7.90 -7.40
C TYR A 261 -18.82 -8.33 -8.16
N ARG A 262 -19.15 -7.71 -9.29
CA ARG A 262 -20.26 -8.16 -10.14
C ARG A 262 -20.08 -9.60 -10.62
N THR A 263 -18.88 -9.96 -11.08
CA THR A 263 -18.57 -11.34 -11.51
C THR A 263 -18.66 -12.35 -10.35
N ARG A 264 -18.58 -11.89 -9.10
CA ARG A 264 -18.77 -12.69 -7.87
C ARG A 264 -20.22 -12.71 -7.38
N GLY A 265 -21.15 -12.30 -8.24
CA GLY A 265 -22.60 -12.37 -8.00
C GLY A 265 -23.19 -11.20 -7.23
N TYR A 266 -22.46 -10.09 -7.08
CA TYR A 266 -23.01 -8.90 -6.40
C TYR A 266 -23.86 -8.03 -7.34
N ASP A 267 -25.10 -7.75 -6.95
CA ASP A 267 -25.94 -6.72 -7.55
C ASP A 267 -25.59 -5.36 -6.93
N LEU A 268 -24.84 -4.54 -7.68
CA LEU A 268 -24.33 -3.24 -7.22
C LEU A 268 -25.09 -2.10 -7.87
N LYS A 269 -25.80 -1.32 -7.04
CA LYS A 269 -26.62 -0.19 -7.45
C LYS A 269 -25.98 1.14 -7.03
N GLN A 270 -26.25 2.21 -7.77
CA GLN A 270 -25.85 3.55 -7.35
C GLN A 270 -26.69 3.98 -6.14
N GLN A 271 -26.11 4.83 -5.30
CA GLN A 271 -26.85 5.50 -4.24
C GLN A 271 -27.92 6.40 -4.89
N GLU A 272 -29.18 6.21 -4.52
CA GLU A 272 -30.28 7.12 -4.87
C GLU A 272 -30.13 8.47 -4.17
#